data_AF-B8FNS3-F1
#
_entry.id   AF-B8FNS3-F1
#
_cell.length_a   1.000
_cell.length_b   1.000
_cell.length_c   1.000
_cell.angle_alpha   90.00
_cell.angle_beta   90.00
_cell.angle_gamma   90.00
#
_symmetry.space_group_name_H-M   'P 1'
#
loop_
_entity.id
_entity.type
_entity.pdbx_description
1 polymer ?
#
loop_
_entity_poly.entity_id
_entity_poly.type
_entity_poly.pdbx_seq_one_letter_code
_entity_poly.pdbx_strand_id
1 'polypeptide(L)'
;MGDSTQLNPQVVNALDATRDFTMCAKVVMVEGQGKAYQSAAQSVAIAIQDATDYLRNISTTAATAQGVAMAKILENVAEAGDYEPVFDKAKSMVEAAATLLTTIGNNGKTALSGFEPGNS
;
A
#
# COMPACT_ATOMS: atom_id res chain seq x y z
N MET A 1 48.61 11.27 -46.96
CA MET A 1 47.18 11.33 -46.60
C MET A 1 47.05 10.65 -45.25
N GLY A 2 46.88 11.44 -44.19
CA GLY A 2 46.81 10.94 -42.82
C GLY A 2 45.56 10.08 -42.65
N ASP A 3 45.72 8.97 -41.96
CA ASP A 3 44.67 8.00 -41.70
C ASP A 3 43.60 8.59 -40.78
N SER A 4 42.51 9.06 -41.38
CA SER A 4 41.34 9.63 -40.70
C SER A 4 40.49 8.59 -39.96
N THR A 5 40.97 7.36 -39.75
CA THR A 5 40.18 6.28 -39.13
C THR A 5 40.60 5.89 -37.71
N GLN A 6 41.68 6.43 -37.14
CA GLN A 6 42.01 6.18 -35.73
C GLN A 6 41.26 7.14 -34.80
N LEU A 7 40.15 6.66 -34.25
CA LEU A 7 39.43 7.32 -33.16
C LEU A 7 40.35 7.51 -31.94
N ASN A 8 40.10 8.57 -31.17
CA ASN A 8 40.86 8.84 -29.94
C ASN A 8 40.69 7.68 -28.94
N PRO A 9 41.78 7.01 -28.51
CA PRO A 9 41.72 5.86 -27.59
C PRO A 9 41.03 6.16 -26.26
N GLN A 10 41.08 7.40 -25.77
CA GLN A 10 40.40 7.80 -24.54
C GLN A 10 38.87 7.81 -24.70
N VAL A 11 38.39 8.20 -25.89
CA VAL A 11 36.96 8.19 -26.22
C VAL A 11 36.46 6.76 -26.38
N VAL A 12 37.27 5.89 -27.00
CA VAL A 12 36.96 4.45 -27.12
C VAL A 12 36.91 3.79 -25.74
N ASN A 13 37.90 4.02 -24.88
CA ASN A 13 37.91 3.48 -23.53
C ASN A 13 36.76 3.99 -22.66
N ALA A 14 36.41 5.28 -22.77
CA ALA A 14 35.26 5.84 -22.05
C ALA A 14 33.93 5.21 -22.52
N LEU A 15 33.80 4.94 -23.83
CA LEU A 15 32.63 4.29 -24.40
C LEU A 15 32.53 2.83 -23.97
N ASP A 16 33.63 2.08 -23.99
CA ASP A 16 33.68 0.69 -23.52
C ASP A 16 33.37 0.60 -22.02
N ALA A 17 33.94 1.49 -21.20
CA ALA A 17 33.61 1.58 -19.78
C ALA A 17 32.13 1.90 -19.55
N THR A 18 31.55 2.83 -20.33
CA THR A 18 30.13 3.17 -20.24
C THR A 18 29.24 2.00 -20.66
N ARG A 19 29.62 1.27 -21.71
CA ARG A 19 28.90 0.08 -22.19
C ARG A 19 28.91 -1.01 -21.13
N ASP A 20 30.07 -1.28 -20.54
CA ASP A 20 30.20 -2.31 -19.51
C ASP A 20 29.46 -1.93 -18.23
N PHE A 21 29.50 -0.67 -17.81
CA PHE A 21 28.70 -0.20 -16.67
C PHE A 21 27.21 -0.33 -16.92
N THR A 22 26.73 0.05 -18.11
CA THR A 22 25.29 0.01 -18.44
C THR A 22 24.77 -1.42 -18.61
N MET A 23 25.61 -2.32 -19.12
CA MET A 23 25.24 -3.71 -19.41
C MET A 23 25.63 -4.69 -18.29
N CYS A 24 26.27 -4.23 -17.21
CA CYS A 24 26.65 -5.12 -16.12
C CYS A 24 25.42 -5.63 -15.36
N ALA A 25 25.52 -6.85 -14.85
CA ALA A 25 24.45 -7.50 -14.08
C ALA A 25 23.94 -6.65 -12.91
N LYS A 26 24.79 -5.77 -12.35
CA LYS A 26 24.43 -4.86 -11.26
C LYS A 26 23.34 -3.87 -11.66
N VAL A 27 23.36 -3.30 -12.88
CA VAL A 27 22.31 -2.38 -13.35
C VAL A 27 20.98 -3.12 -13.47
N VAL A 28 20.98 -4.30 -14.09
CA VAL A 28 19.78 -5.14 -14.24
C VAL A 28 19.19 -5.53 -12.88
N MET A 29 20.04 -5.86 -11.90
CA MET A 29 19.60 -6.19 -10.54
C MET A 29 18.99 -4.99 -9.82
N VAL A 30 19.63 -3.82 -9.86
CA VAL A 30 19.14 -2.60 -9.19
C VAL A 30 17.84 -2.12 -9.84
N GLU A 31 17.76 -2.12 -11.17
CA GLU A 31 16.52 -1.80 -11.89
C GLU A 31 15.40 -2.81 -11.61
N GLY A 32 15.74 -4.10 -11.57
CA GLY A 32 14.80 -5.17 -11.22
C GLY A 32 14.25 -5.01 -9.79
N GLN A 33 15.12 -4.72 -8.83
CA GLN A 33 14.72 -4.40 -7.45
C GLN A 33 13.83 -3.16 -7.38
N GLY A 34 14.16 -2.09 -8.11
CA GLY A 34 13.35 -0.88 -8.17
C GLY A 34 11.95 -1.14 -8.75
N LYS A 35 11.85 -1.93 -9.82
CA LYS A 35 10.56 -2.33 -10.42
C LYS A 35 9.76 -3.23 -9.48
N ALA A 36 10.41 -4.17 -8.81
CA ALA A 36 9.77 -5.03 -7.82
C ALA A 36 9.23 -4.23 -6.63
N TYR A 37 10.02 -3.29 -6.10
CA TYR A 37 9.59 -2.34 -5.06
C TYR A 37 8.38 -1.53 -5.52
N GLN A 38 8.42 -0.95 -6.72
CA GLN A 38 7.30 -0.17 -7.27
C GLN A 38 6.03 -1.02 -7.42
N SER A 39 6.15 -2.24 -7.94
CA SER A 39 5.02 -3.17 -8.07
C SER A 39 4.45 -3.57 -6.71
N ALA A 40 5.30 -3.91 -5.75
CA ALA A 40 4.88 -4.24 -4.39
C ALA A 40 4.22 -3.03 -3.71
N ALA A 41 4.79 -1.83 -3.85
CA ALA A 41 4.25 -0.59 -3.31
C ALA A 41 2.87 -0.28 -3.89
N GLN A 42 2.67 -0.50 -5.19
CA GLN A 42 1.37 -0.34 -5.82
C GLN A 42 0.35 -1.35 -5.29
N SER A 43 0.72 -2.62 -5.16
CA SER A 43 -0.18 -3.64 -4.58
C SER A 43 -0.56 -3.32 -3.14
N VAL A 44 0.40 -2.87 -2.32
CA VAL A 44 0.14 -2.41 -0.95
C VAL A 44 -0.79 -1.18 -0.94
N ALA A 45 -0.57 -0.22 -1.84
CA ALA A 45 -1.43 0.95 -1.95
C ALA A 45 -2.88 0.57 -2.31
N ILE A 46 -3.07 -0.37 -3.23
CA ILE A 46 -4.40 -0.91 -3.58
C ILE A 46 -5.04 -1.59 -2.37
N ALA A 47 -4.30 -2.44 -1.64
CA ALA A 47 -4.83 -3.10 -0.45
C ALA A 47 -5.26 -2.10 0.65
N ILE A 48 -4.50 -1.01 0.83
CA ILE A 48 -4.88 0.07 1.75
C ILE A 48 -6.13 0.82 1.26
N GLN A 49 -6.27 1.04 -0.04
CA GLN A 49 -7.47 1.64 -0.63
C GLN A 49 -8.70 0.75 -0.41
N ASP A 50 -8.61 -0.54 -0.72
CA ASP A 50 -9.68 -1.52 -0.50
C ASP A 50 -10.10 -1.56 0.98
N ALA A 51 -9.13 -1.57 1.90
CA ALA A 51 -9.40 -1.56 3.33
C ALA A 51 -10.06 -0.24 3.78
N THR A 52 -9.66 0.89 3.20
CA THR A 52 -10.27 2.20 3.46
C THR A 52 -11.71 2.24 2.97
N ASP A 53 -11.97 1.70 1.79
CA ASP A 53 -13.30 1.63 1.20
C ASP A 53 -14.21 0.66 1.99
N TYR A 54 -13.67 -0.46 2.46
CA TYR A 54 -14.36 -1.35 3.39
C TYR A 54 -14.76 -0.63 4.68
N LEU A 55 -13.83 0.11 5.31
CA LEU A 55 -14.13 0.90 6.50
C LEU A 55 -15.22 1.94 6.23
N ARG A 56 -15.17 2.63 5.09
CA ARG A 56 -16.19 3.63 4.72
C ARG A 56 -17.57 2.98 4.56
N ASN A 57 -17.64 1.83 3.89
CA ASN A 57 -18.88 1.07 3.71
C ASN A 57 -19.47 0.64 5.06
N ILE A 58 -18.65 -0.02 5.89
CA ILE A 58 -19.06 -0.46 7.23
C ILE A 58 -19.49 0.72 8.11
N SER A 59 -18.76 1.83 8.08
CA SER A 59 -19.12 3.05 8.85
C SER A 59 -20.48 3.60 8.44
N THR A 60 -20.80 3.56 7.15
CA THR A 60 -22.09 4.01 6.63
C THR A 60 -23.22 3.12 7.15
N THR A 61 -23.08 1.80 7.00
CA THR A 61 -24.07 0.82 7.49
C THR A 61 -24.23 0.86 9.00
N ALA A 62 -23.13 0.96 9.74
CA ALA A 62 -23.14 1.05 11.19
C ALA A 62 -23.84 2.33 11.67
N ALA A 63 -23.56 3.48 11.05
CA ALA A 63 -24.23 4.73 11.40
C ALA A 63 -25.75 4.66 11.14
N THR A 64 -26.18 3.97 10.07
CA THR A 64 -27.62 3.77 9.82
C THR A 64 -28.25 2.89 10.90
N ALA A 65 -27.61 1.78 11.26
CA ALA A 65 -28.08 0.88 12.31
C ALA A 65 -28.13 1.59 13.69
N GLN A 66 -27.09 2.35 14.03
CA GLN A 66 -27.04 3.16 15.25
C GLN A 66 -28.15 4.21 15.28
N GLY A 67 -28.41 4.89 14.16
CA GLY A 67 -29.51 5.86 14.05
C GLY A 67 -30.89 5.23 14.30
N VAL A 68 -31.15 4.05 13.72
CA VAL A 68 -32.40 3.31 13.94
C VAL A 68 -32.51 2.83 15.39
N ALA A 69 -31.45 2.27 15.96
CA ALA A 69 -31.44 1.84 17.36
C ALA A 69 -31.68 3.01 18.31
N MET A 70 -31.03 4.16 18.07
CA MET A 70 -31.23 5.37 18.86
C MET A 70 -32.66 5.91 18.75
N ALA A 71 -33.24 5.91 17.55
CA ALA A 71 -34.64 6.30 17.38
C ALA A 71 -35.58 5.41 18.22
N LYS A 72 -35.36 4.09 18.24
CA LYS A 72 -36.16 3.14 19.03
C LYS A 72 -36.00 3.33 20.53
N ILE A 73 -34.78 3.57 21.00
CA ILE A 73 -34.50 3.92 22.40
C ILE A 73 -35.25 5.18 22.81
N LEU A 74 -35.27 6.21 21.95
CA LEU A 74 -35.98 7.47 22.22
C LEU A 74 -37.50 7.32 22.16
N GLU A 75 -38.01 6.46 21.27
CA GLU A 75 -39.44 6.15 21.15
C GLU A 75 -39.98 5.40 22.37
N ASN A 76 -39.20 4.48 22.95
CA ASN A 76 -39.61 3.70 24.10
C ASN A 76 -38.44 3.46 25.08
N VAL A 77 -38.19 4.46 25.93
CA VAL A 77 -37.06 4.44 26.88
C VAL A 77 -37.13 3.26 27.86
N ALA A 78 -38.32 2.75 28.17
CA ALA A 78 -38.47 1.59 29.05
C ALA A 78 -37.92 0.29 28.43
N GLU A 79 -37.84 0.22 27.10
CA GLU A 79 -37.32 -0.90 26.30
C GLU A 79 -35.92 -0.61 25.74
N ALA A 80 -35.23 0.43 26.22
CA ALA A 80 -33.92 0.84 25.71
C ALA A 80 -32.89 -0.31 25.68
N GLY A 81 -32.92 -1.17 26.70
CA GLY A 81 -32.02 -2.33 26.82
C GLY A 81 -32.15 -3.35 25.68
N ASP A 82 -33.29 -3.39 24.98
CA ASP A 82 -33.48 -4.31 23.84
C ASP A 82 -32.75 -3.83 22.57
N TYR A 83 -32.43 -2.54 22.49
CA TYR A 83 -31.81 -1.90 21.32
C TYR A 83 -30.33 -1.54 21.52
N GLU A 84 -29.86 -1.42 22.76
CA GLU A 84 -28.44 -1.23 23.10
C GLU A 84 -27.51 -2.26 22.42
N PRO A 85 -27.82 -3.57 22.35
CA PRO A 85 -26.96 -4.55 21.68
C PRO A 85 -26.77 -4.28 20.19
N VAL A 86 -27.77 -3.71 19.52
CA VAL A 86 -27.67 -3.35 18.09
C VAL A 86 -26.73 -2.17 17.92
N PHE A 87 -26.86 -1.15 18.78
CA PHE A 87 -25.99 0.01 18.78
C PHE A 87 -24.52 -0.39 19.02
N ASP A 88 -24.28 -1.22 20.03
CA ASP A 88 -22.95 -1.72 20.38
C ASP A 88 -22.38 -2.61 19.29
N LYS A 89 -23.19 -3.47 18.69
CA LYS A 89 -22.74 -4.30 17.57
C LYS A 89 -22.30 -3.44 16.39
N ALA A 90 -23.09 -2.43 16.01
CA ALA A 90 -22.75 -1.51 14.94
C ALA A 90 -21.45 -0.73 15.25
N LYS A 91 -21.26 -0.29 16.50
CA LYS A 91 -20.01 0.34 16.95
C LYS A 91 -18.81 -0.61 16.77
N SER A 92 -18.93 -1.85 17.25
CA SER A 92 -17.86 -2.85 17.16
C SER A 92 -17.46 -3.19 15.72
N MET A 93 -18.40 -3.10 14.77
CA MET A 93 -18.10 -3.32 13.35
C MET A 93 -17.16 -2.25 12.79
N VAL A 94 -17.37 -0.98 13.16
CA VAL A 94 -16.49 0.13 12.76
C VAL A 94 -15.10 -0.01 13.38
N GLU A 95 -15.04 -0.36 14.67
CA GLU A 95 -13.77 -0.61 15.37
C GLU A 95 -12.98 -1.76 14.74
N ALA A 96 -13.65 -2.85 14.38
CA ALA A 96 -13.04 -3.99 13.70
C ALA A 96 -12.51 -3.61 12.31
N ALA A 97 -13.28 -2.85 11.53
CA ALA A 97 -12.86 -2.37 10.21
C ALA A 97 -11.67 -1.40 10.30
N ALA A 98 -11.65 -0.53 11.31
CA ALA A 98 -10.52 0.38 11.56
C ALA A 98 -9.25 -0.39 11.94
N THR A 99 -9.39 -1.41 12.79
CA THR A 99 -8.30 -2.30 13.17
C THR A 99 -7.75 -3.05 11.96
N LEU A 100 -8.62 -3.52 11.06
CA LEU A 100 -8.21 -4.17 9.82
C LEU A 100 -7.40 -3.23 8.92
N LEU A 101 -7.84 -1.99 8.74
CA LEU A 101 -7.11 -0.99 7.96
C LEU A 101 -5.71 -0.75 8.54
N THR A 102 -5.59 -0.57 9.85
CA THR A 102 -4.28 -0.43 10.52
C THR A 102 -3.41 -1.67 10.34
N THR A 103 -4.00 -2.86 10.46
CA THR A 103 -3.29 -4.14 10.28
C THR A 103 -2.75 -4.27 8.85
N ILE A 104 -3.56 -3.96 7.84
CA ILE A 104 -3.15 -3.96 6.44
C ILE A 104 -2.05 -2.94 6.19
N GLY A 105 -2.14 -1.73 6.74
CA GLY A 105 -1.08 -0.72 6.64
C GLY A 105 0.25 -1.18 7.22
N ASN A 106 0.23 -1.81 8.40
CA ASN A 106 1.43 -2.36 9.05
C ASN A 106 2.03 -3.55 8.28
N ASN A 107 1.18 -4.44 7.78
CA ASN A 107 1.60 -5.56 6.92
C ASN A 107 2.21 -5.04 5.62
N GLY A 108 1.64 -4.00 5.02
CA GLY A 108 2.16 -3.32 3.85
C GLY A 108 3.55 -2.76 4.06
N LYS A 109 3.78 -2.04 5.17
CA LYS A 109 5.12 -1.57 5.56
C LYS A 109 6.13 -2.72 5.64
N THR A 110 5.73 -3.82 6.28
CA THR A 110 6.58 -5.01 6.42
C THR A 110 6.89 -5.63 5.06
N ALA A 111 5.89 -5.77 4.18
CA ALA A 111 6.07 -6.29 2.83
C ALA A 111 7.07 -5.47 2.00
N LEU A 112 7.08 -4.13 2.15
CA LEU A 112 7.98 -3.26 1.40
C LEU A 112 9.43 -3.28 1.87
N SER A 113 9.68 -3.54 3.16
CA SER A 113 11.05 -3.65 3.69
C SER A 113 11.90 -4.75 3.05
N GLY A 114 11.26 -5.76 2.44
CA GLY A 114 11.94 -6.81 1.68
C GLY A 114 12.47 -6.39 0.30
N PHE A 115 12.13 -5.18 -0.16
CA PHE A 115 12.47 -4.68 -1.50
C PHE A 115 13.34 -3.42 -1.47
N GLU A 116 13.82 -2.98 -0.29
CA GLU A 116 14.65 -1.79 -0.17
C GLU A 116 16.03 -1.97 -0.85
N PRO A 117 16.49 -0.99 -1.65
CA PRO A 117 17.81 -1.07 -2.28
C PRO A 117 18.92 -1.11 -1.23
N GLY A 118 19.70 -2.20 -1.19
CA GLY A 118 20.84 -2.36 -0.29
C GLY A 118 20.69 -3.42 0.80
N ASN A 119 19.55 -4.14 0.84
CA ASN A 119 19.33 -5.27 1.77
C ASN A 119 19.58 -6.65 1.12
N SER A 120 20.35 -6.71 0.01
CA SER A 120 20.71 -7.93 -0.73
C SER A 120 22.21 -8.16 -0.74
#